data_AF-A0A7S4KGG4-F1
#
_entry.id   AF-A0A7S4KGG4-F1
#
_cell.length_a   1.000
_cell.length_b   1.000
_cell.length_c   1.000
_cell.angle_alpha   90.00
_cell.angle_beta   90.00
_cell.angle_gamma   90.00
#
_symmetry.space_group_name_H-M   'P 1'
#
loop_
_entity.id
_entity.type
_entity.pdbx_description
1 polymer ?
#
loop_
_entity_poly.entity_id
_entity_poly.type
_entity_poly.pdbx_seq_one_letter_code
_entity_poly.pdbx_strand_id
1 'polypeptide(L)'
;REMSWICDTFSVLYGMEDVNAYACVTGKPITLGGVDGRTEATGLGVCYATKYFLSLTDECKRVGVTPELDGKTVIVQGFGNVGYHAAYFFEKFGAKVIGVVEYNGAVYNPKGLDIEALKAHMSTTGGPPSGFWGRKKKTKKNKKKTRLIKKAK
;
A
#
# COMPACT_ATOMS: atom_id res chain seq x y z
N ARG A 1 6.03 -16.01 5.75
CA ARG A 1 6.29 -17.47 5.82
C ARG A 1 7.25 -17.76 6.98
N GLU A 2 8.33 -17.01 7.01
CA GLU A 2 9.39 -16.94 8.01
C GLU A 2 8.81 -16.85 9.44
N MET A 3 7.85 -15.95 9.66
CA MET A 3 7.23 -15.77 10.99
C MET A 3 6.48 -17.03 11.48
N SER A 4 5.95 -17.86 10.56
CA SER A 4 5.34 -19.13 10.93
C SER A 4 6.37 -20.10 11.47
N TRP A 5 7.54 -20.20 10.82
CA TRP A 5 8.61 -21.09 11.25
C TRP A 5 9.21 -20.69 12.59
N ILE A 6 9.36 -19.38 12.83
CA ILE A 6 9.84 -18.86 14.12
C ILE A 6 8.85 -19.25 15.22
N CYS A 7 7.56 -19.03 14.99
CA CYS A 7 6.50 -19.37 15.95
C CYS A 7 6.47 -20.87 16.25
N ASP A 8 6.50 -21.70 15.20
CA ASP A 8 6.48 -23.16 15.30
C ASP A 8 7.67 -23.68 16.10
N THR A 9 8.88 -23.30 15.71
CA THR A 9 10.13 -23.70 16.37
C THR A 9 10.15 -23.29 17.85
N PHE A 10 9.76 -22.04 18.15
CA PHE A 10 9.71 -21.56 19.53
C PHE A 10 8.69 -22.34 20.37
N SER A 11 7.49 -22.56 19.83
CA SER A 11 6.42 -23.27 20.53
C SER A 11 6.78 -24.71 20.88
N VAL A 12 7.52 -25.39 19.99
CA VAL A 12 7.93 -26.79 20.19
C VAL A 12 9.14 -26.91 21.13
N LEU A 13 10.13 -26.04 21.01
CA LEU A 13 11.38 -26.19 21.76
C LEU A 13 11.34 -25.60 23.18
N TYR A 14 10.69 -24.45 23.35
CA TYR A 14 10.75 -23.66 24.58
C TYR A 14 9.37 -23.29 25.13
N GLY A 15 8.37 -23.18 24.25
CA GLY A 15 7.03 -22.69 24.60
C GLY A 15 6.01 -23.76 24.97
N MET A 16 6.41 -25.02 25.20
CA MET A 16 5.44 -26.12 25.42
C MET A 16 4.51 -25.88 26.62
N GLU A 17 5.02 -25.23 27.67
CA GLU A 17 4.26 -24.93 28.89
C GLU A 17 3.75 -23.47 28.94
N ASP A 18 4.15 -22.64 27.97
CA ASP A 18 3.78 -21.23 27.93
C ASP A 18 2.46 -21.02 27.18
N VAL A 19 1.43 -20.59 27.90
CA VAL A 19 0.10 -20.23 27.35
C VAL A 19 0.22 -19.16 26.25
N ASN A 20 1.26 -18.32 26.30
CA ASN A 20 1.51 -17.24 25.35
C ASN A 20 2.59 -17.59 24.31
N ALA A 21 2.99 -18.86 24.14
CA ALA A 21 4.07 -19.24 23.23
C ALA A 21 3.91 -18.69 21.80
N TYR A 22 2.67 -18.63 21.30
CA TYR A 22 2.36 -18.09 19.97
C TYR A 22 2.54 -16.57 19.86
N ALA A 23 2.62 -15.85 20.99
CA ALA A 23 2.86 -14.40 21.03
C ALA A 23 4.34 -14.02 20.87
N CYS A 24 5.26 -14.99 20.77
CA CYS A 24 6.69 -14.73 20.61
C CYS A 24 7.06 -13.90 19.36
N VAL A 25 6.24 -13.95 18.31
CA VAL A 25 6.49 -13.24 17.05
C VAL A 25 5.19 -12.70 16.43
N THR A 26 5.28 -11.56 15.74
CA THR A 26 4.17 -10.94 15.01
C THR A 26 4.33 -11.07 13.50
N GLY A 27 3.29 -10.76 12.72
CA GLY A 27 3.33 -10.95 11.26
C GLY A 27 3.14 -12.41 10.82
N LYS A 28 2.61 -13.25 11.71
CA LYS A 28 2.17 -14.62 11.39
C LYS A 28 1.00 -14.58 10.39
N PRO A 29 0.78 -15.64 9.61
CA PRO A 29 -0.45 -15.82 8.85
C PRO A 29 -1.67 -15.80 9.77
N ILE A 30 -2.82 -15.39 9.23
CA ILE A 30 -4.10 -15.32 9.97
C ILE A 30 -4.44 -16.69 10.59
N THR A 31 -4.16 -17.78 9.88
CA THR A 31 -4.40 -19.15 10.36
C THR A 31 -3.56 -19.54 11.58
N LEU A 32 -2.51 -18.79 11.92
CA LEU A 32 -1.63 -19.02 13.06
C LEU A 32 -1.71 -17.89 14.10
N GLY A 33 -2.89 -17.27 14.25
CA GLY A 33 -3.07 -16.16 15.20
C GLY A 33 -2.41 -14.85 14.74
N GLY A 34 -2.23 -14.68 13.42
CA GLY A 34 -1.88 -13.40 12.82
C GLY A 34 -3.02 -12.40 12.88
N VAL A 35 -2.68 -11.10 12.94
CA VAL A 35 -3.66 -10.01 12.92
C VAL A 35 -3.97 -9.63 11.48
N ASP A 36 -5.26 -9.51 11.16
CA ASP A 36 -5.71 -9.05 9.85
C ASP A 36 -5.20 -7.63 9.58
N GLY A 37 -4.87 -7.34 8.32
CA GLY A 37 -4.32 -6.05 7.94
C GLY A 37 -2.83 -5.83 8.27
N ARG A 38 -2.15 -6.78 8.94
CA ARG A 38 -0.75 -6.58 9.39
C ARG A 38 0.23 -6.41 8.23
N THR A 39 -0.02 -7.03 7.08
CA THR A 39 0.84 -6.97 5.89
C THR A 39 0.84 -5.57 5.28
N GLU A 40 -0.33 -4.95 5.24
CA GLU A 40 -0.54 -3.61 4.68
C GLU A 40 -0.39 -2.47 5.69
N ALA A 41 -0.42 -2.77 6.99
CA ALA A 41 -0.40 -1.81 8.09
C ALA A 41 0.70 -0.75 7.96
N THR A 42 1.93 -1.15 7.60
CA THR A 42 3.05 -0.21 7.50
C THR A 42 2.86 0.78 6.35
N GLY A 43 2.43 0.29 5.18
CA GLY A 43 2.15 1.18 4.03
C GLY A 43 0.97 2.11 4.31
N LEU A 44 -0.07 1.59 4.96
CA LEU A 44 -1.23 2.39 5.39
C LEU A 44 -0.87 3.47 6.41
N GLY A 45 -0.01 3.14 7.38
CA GLY A 45 0.46 4.06 8.41
C GLY A 45 1.21 5.25 7.82
N VAL A 46 2.08 5.01 6.82
CA VAL A 46 2.75 6.09 6.08
C VAL A 46 1.73 7.02 5.43
N CYS A 47 0.72 6.48 4.74
CA CYS A 47 -0.30 7.29 4.11
C CYS A 47 -1.13 8.11 5.12
N TYR A 48 -1.47 7.54 6.27
CA TYR A 48 -2.15 8.28 7.33
C TYR A 48 -1.28 9.37 7.94
N ALA A 49 -0.01 9.10 8.20
CA ALA A 49 0.92 10.10 8.73
C ALA A 49 1.07 11.27 7.76
N THR A 50 1.27 11.00 6.46
CA THR A 50 1.33 12.04 5.43
C THR A 50 0.02 12.82 5.32
N LYS A 51 -1.13 12.13 5.32
CA LYS A 51 -2.44 12.77 5.27
C LYS A 51 -2.69 13.67 6.50
N TYR A 52 -2.28 13.22 7.68
CA TYR A 52 -2.39 13.99 8.92
C TYR A 52 -1.53 15.25 8.85
N PHE A 53 -0.26 15.12 8.47
CA PHE A 53 0.62 16.28 8.28
C PHE A 53 0.04 17.29 7.28
N LEU A 54 -0.51 16.82 6.16
CA LEU A 54 -1.13 17.68 5.14
C LEU A 54 -2.47 18.31 5.58
N SER A 55 -3.03 17.90 6.73
CA SER A 55 -4.18 18.55 7.34
C SER A 55 -3.79 19.69 8.30
N LEU A 56 -2.51 19.78 8.68
CA LEU A 56 -1.96 20.84 9.52
C LEU A 56 -1.55 22.02 8.64
N THR A 57 -2.50 22.93 8.38
CA THR A 57 -2.32 24.07 7.45
C THR A 57 -1.11 24.95 7.80
N ASP A 58 -0.85 25.20 9.08
CA ASP A 58 0.26 26.06 9.51
C ASP A 58 1.63 25.39 9.26
N GLU A 59 1.74 24.08 9.48
CA GLU A 59 2.96 23.33 9.14
C GLU A 59 3.15 23.21 7.63
N CYS A 60 2.07 23.05 6.87
CA CYS A 60 2.11 23.06 5.41
C CYS A 60 2.67 24.39 4.89
N LYS A 61 2.24 25.53 5.46
CA LYS A 61 2.78 26.86 5.11
C LYS A 61 4.27 26.98 5.44
N ARG A 62 4.71 26.48 6.59
CA ARG A 62 6.13 26.51 7.00
C ARG A 62 7.04 25.73 6.04
N VAL A 63 6.57 24.61 5.53
CA VAL A 63 7.32 23.74 4.61
C VAL A 63 7.11 24.13 3.13
N GLY A 64 6.17 25.04 2.85
CA GLY A 64 5.88 25.49 1.48
C GLY A 64 5.11 24.46 0.65
N VAL A 65 4.30 23.62 1.28
CA VAL A 65 3.46 22.62 0.58
C VAL A 65 1.99 22.99 0.68
N THR A 66 1.21 22.67 -0.35
CA THR A 66 -0.25 22.85 -0.28
C THR A 66 -0.88 21.84 0.69
N PRO A 67 -1.94 22.21 1.43
CA PRO A 67 -2.73 21.25 2.20
C PRO A 67 -3.39 20.18 1.31
N GLU A 68 -3.89 19.13 1.95
CA GLU A 68 -4.62 18.00 1.35
C GLU A 68 -3.77 17.03 0.51
N LEU A 69 -4.14 15.74 0.49
CA LEU A 69 -3.40 14.72 -0.24
C LEU A 69 -3.90 14.54 -1.69
N ASP A 70 -5.14 14.94 -1.98
CA ASP A 70 -5.76 14.74 -3.28
C ASP A 70 -5.05 15.51 -4.38
N GLY A 71 -4.85 14.88 -5.53
CA GLY A 71 -4.15 15.48 -6.67
C GLY A 71 -2.63 15.63 -6.54
N LYS A 72 -2.04 15.44 -5.35
CA LYS A 72 -0.58 15.46 -5.17
C LYS A 72 0.09 14.31 -5.88
N THR A 73 1.31 14.56 -6.38
CA THR A 73 2.12 13.52 -7.03
C THR A 73 3.05 12.84 -6.05
N VAL A 74 3.16 11.51 -6.15
CA VAL A 74 4.00 10.69 -5.28
C VAL A 74 4.91 9.80 -6.13
N ILE A 75 6.16 9.66 -5.70
CA ILE A 75 7.10 8.67 -6.22
C ILE A 75 7.47 7.75 -5.07
N VAL A 76 7.48 6.44 -5.31
CA VAL A 76 7.80 5.43 -4.30
C VAL A 76 9.10 4.72 -4.67
N GLN A 77 10.06 4.72 -3.74
CA GLN A 77 11.29 3.94 -3.88
C GLN A 77 11.16 2.65 -3.07
N GLY A 78 11.39 1.52 -3.73
CA GLY A 78 11.10 0.18 -3.25
C GLY A 78 9.63 -0.17 -3.41
N PHE A 79 9.33 -1.30 -4.03
CA PHE A 79 8.00 -1.83 -4.34
C PHE A 79 7.77 -3.21 -3.70
N GLY A 80 8.43 -3.47 -2.56
CA GLY A 80 8.13 -4.58 -1.66
C GLY A 80 6.84 -4.35 -0.86
N ASN A 81 6.67 -5.06 0.26
CA ASN A 81 5.45 -4.98 1.09
C ASN A 81 5.07 -3.54 1.45
N VAL A 82 6.01 -2.76 2.00
CA VAL A 82 5.71 -1.38 2.43
C VAL A 82 5.40 -0.48 1.24
N GLY A 83 6.27 -0.49 0.22
CA GLY A 83 6.15 0.40 -0.93
C GLY A 83 4.91 0.14 -1.79
N TYR A 84 4.58 -1.13 -2.03
CA TYR A 84 3.35 -1.51 -2.73
C TYR A 84 2.12 -1.00 -1.98
N HIS A 85 2.02 -1.29 -0.67
CA HIS A 85 0.85 -0.91 0.11
C HIS A 85 0.75 0.62 0.26
N ALA A 86 1.87 1.32 0.43
CA ALA A 86 1.91 2.77 0.42
C ALA A 86 1.41 3.33 -0.92
N ALA A 87 1.96 2.87 -2.05
CA ALA A 87 1.53 3.32 -3.38
C ALA A 87 0.03 3.07 -3.62
N TYR A 88 -0.46 1.90 -3.21
CA TYR A 88 -1.86 1.53 -3.32
C TYR A 88 -2.77 2.46 -2.50
N PHE A 89 -2.44 2.74 -1.24
CA PHE A 89 -3.26 3.62 -0.40
C PHE A 89 -3.14 5.10 -0.78
N PHE A 90 -1.96 5.56 -1.23
CA PHE A 90 -1.82 6.89 -1.81
C PHE A 90 -2.76 7.08 -3.01
N GLU A 91 -2.81 6.11 -3.92
CA GLU A 91 -3.78 6.12 -5.04
C GLU A 91 -5.23 6.16 -4.54
N LYS A 92 -5.58 5.37 -3.50
CA LYS A 92 -6.93 5.36 -2.92
C LYS A 92 -7.32 6.66 -2.22
N PHE A 93 -6.35 7.38 -1.66
CA PHE A 93 -6.57 8.66 -1.00
C PHE A 93 -6.51 9.87 -1.95
N GLY A 94 -6.42 9.63 -3.27
CA GLY A 94 -6.51 10.66 -4.30
C GLY A 94 -5.16 11.20 -4.79
N ALA A 95 -4.06 10.76 -4.19
CA ALA A 95 -2.73 11.08 -4.72
C ALA A 95 -2.48 10.33 -6.03
N LYS A 96 -1.69 10.95 -6.90
CA LYS A 96 -1.25 10.37 -8.17
C LYS A 96 0.14 9.80 -8.00
N VAL A 97 0.26 8.48 -7.95
CA VAL A 97 1.58 7.83 -7.98
C VAL A 97 2.13 7.91 -9.40
N ILE A 98 3.18 8.70 -9.60
CA ILE A 98 3.76 8.96 -10.94
C ILE A 98 5.05 8.19 -11.19
N GLY A 99 5.65 7.59 -10.16
CA GLY A 99 6.88 6.83 -10.32
C GLY A 99 7.06 5.74 -9.27
N VAL A 100 7.67 4.64 -9.69
CA VAL A 100 8.14 3.57 -8.81
C VAL A 100 9.57 3.23 -9.18
N VAL A 101 10.45 3.17 -8.20
CA VAL A 101 11.88 2.88 -8.35
C VAL A 101 12.21 1.61 -7.60
N GLU A 102 12.93 0.70 -8.24
CA GLU A 102 13.47 -0.53 -7.66
C GLU A 102 14.97 -0.64 -7.96
N TYR A 103 15.63 -1.57 -7.28
CA TYR A 103 17.07 -1.79 -7.44
C TYR A 103 17.49 -2.13 -8.89
N ASN A 104 16.59 -2.75 -9.66
CA ASN A 104 16.82 -3.21 -11.03
C ASN A 104 16.12 -2.38 -12.11
N GLY A 105 15.48 -1.26 -11.75
CA GLY A 105 14.84 -0.39 -12.73
C GLY A 105 13.83 0.58 -12.13
N ALA A 106 13.32 1.48 -12.95
CA ALA A 106 12.29 2.44 -12.56
C ALA A 106 11.23 2.59 -13.65
N VAL A 107 10.03 2.98 -13.24
CA VAL A 107 8.95 3.39 -14.14
C VAL A 107 8.46 4.77 -13.74
N TYR A 108 8.22 5.61 -14.75
CA TYR A 108 7.73 6.97 -14.57
C TYR A 108 6.62 7.27 -15.57
N ASN A 109 5.50 7.80 -15.08
CA ASN A 109 4.41 8.29 -15.90
C ASN A 109 3.77 9.52 -15.23
N PRO A 110 3.92 10.74 -15.80
CA PRO A 110 3.37 11.96 -15.22
C PRO A 110 1.83 11.94 -15.16
N LYS A 111 1.18 11.07 -15.95
CA LYS A 111 -0.29 10.89 -15.94
C LYS A 111 -0.76 9.97 -14.81
N GLY A 112 0.16 9.30 -14.10
CA GLY A 112 -0.12 8.34 -13.04
C GLY A 112 0.06 6.89 -13.48
N LEU A 113 0.39 6.04 -12.52
CA LEU A 113 0.57 4.59 -12.66
C LEU A 113 -0.62 3.85 -12.07
N ASP A 114 -1.06 2.79 -12.73
CA ASP A 114 -1.99 1.81 -12.13
C ASP A 114 -1.18 0.82 -11.30
N ILE A 115 -1.21 1.01 -9.98
CA ILE A 115 -0.37 0.27 -9.02
C ILE A 115 -0.71 -1.22 -8.97
N GLU A 116 -1.98 -1.58 -9.15
CA GLU A 116 -2.40 -2.98 -9.19
C GLU A 116 -1.91 -3.65 -10.48
N ALA A 117 -2.00 -2.95 -11.61
CA ALA A 117 -1.47 -3.45 -12.88
C ALA A 117 0.06 -3.55 -12.87
N LEU A 118 0.76 -2.61 -12.21
CA LEU A 118 2.21 -2.66 -12.04
C LEU A 118 2.64 -3.86 -11.19
N LYS A 119 1.95 -4.12 -10.07
CA LYS A 119 2.20 -5.33 -9.26
C LYS A 119 1.96 -6.60 -10.07
N ALA A 120 0.87 -6.68 -10.81
CA ALA A 120 0.60 -7.84 -11.66
C ALA A 120 1.68 -8.05 -12.72
N HIS A 121 2.18 -6.98 -13.33
CA HIS A 121 3.28 -7.04 -14.28
C HIS A 121 4.55 -7.62 -13.63
N MET A 122 4.99 -7.04 -12.50
CA MET A 122 6.20 -7.48 -11.80
C MET A 122 6.09 -8.93 -11.29
N SER A 123 4.90 -9.35 -10.82
CA SER A 123 4.67 -10.73 -10.41
C SER A 123 4.70 -11.72 -11.58
N THR A 124 4.34 -11.30 -12.80
CA THR A 124 4.28 -12.17 -13.99
C THR A 124 5.64 -12.27 -14.67
N THR A 125 6.35 -11.15 -14.80
CA THR A 125 7.66 -11.13 -15.45
C THR A 125 8.79 -11.57 -14.52
N GLY A 126 8.58 -11.49 -13.19
CA GLY A 126 9.65 -11.63 -12.21
C GLY A 126 10.75 -10.57 -12.36
N GLY A 127 10.49 -9.54 -13.17
CA GLY A 127 11.47 -8.60 -13.70
C GLY A 127 11.31 -7.19 -13.12
N PRO A 128 12.18 -6.27 -13.56
CA PRO A 128 12.14 -4.88 -13.11
C PRO A 128 10.82 -4.20 -13.49
N PRO A 129 10.49 -3.07 -12.84
CA PRO A 129 9.32 -2.27 -13.22
C PRO A 129 9.47 -1.62 -14.62
N SER A 130 10.69 -1.61 -15.19
CA SER A 130 10.94 -1.16 -16.55
C SER A 130 10.24 -2.08 -17.57
N GLY A 131 9.59 -1.48 -18.57
CA GLY A 131 8.75 -2.19 -19.54
C GLY A 131 7.25 -2.17 -19.23
N PHE A 132 6.84 -1.62 -18.07
CA PHE A 132 5.44 -1.33 -17.81
C PHE A 132 4.99 -0.05 -18.52
N TRP A 133 4.27 -0.19 -19.64
CA TRP A 133 3.80 0.93 -20.47
C TRP A 133 2.58 1.70 -19.92
N GLY A 134 2.36 1.71 -18.61
CA GLY A 134 1.39 2.60 -17.97
C GLY A 134 -0.04 2.45 -18.49
N ARG A 135 -0.69 1.32 -18.23
CA ARG A 135 -2.10 1.14 -18.59
C ARG A 135 -2.96 2.12 -17.78
N LYS A 136 -3.82 2.91 -18.44
CA LYS A 136 -4.85 3.69 -17.75
C LYS A 136 -5.79 2.75 -17.01
N LYS A 137 -5.99 2.99 -15.72
CA LYS A 137 -7.08 2.37 -14.95
C LYS A 137 -8.39 2.74 -15.63
N LYS A 138 -9.13 1.75 -16.16
CA LYS A 138 -10.52 1.98 -16.62
C LYS A 138 -11.32 2.35 -15.38
N THR A 139 -11.63 3.64 -15.20
CA THR A 139 -12.55 4.09 -14.16
C THR A 139 -13.88 3.36 -14.35
N LYS A 140 -14.15 2.34 -13.52
CA LYS A 140 -15.49 1.77 -13.39
C LYS A 140 -16.37 2.86 -12.77
N LYS A 141 -16.97 3.71 -13.61
CA LYS A 141 -18.05 4.62 -13.18
C LYS A 141 -19.07 3.76 -12.45
N ASN A 142 -19.25 4.04 -11.16
CA ASN A 142 -20.17 3.31 -10.30
C ASN A 142 -21.61 3.63 -10.74
N LYS A 143 -22.13 2.93 -11.77
CA LYS A 143 -23.45 3.16 -12.40
C LYS A 143 -24.62 3.08 -11.41
N LYS A 144 -24.42 2.53 -10.21
CA LYS A 144 -25.46 2.44 -9.17
C LYS A 144 -25.81 3.80 -8.54
N LYS A 145 -24.85 4.72 -8.36
CA LYS A 145 -25.13 6.04 -7.74
C LYS A 145 -25.87 6.99 -8.69
N THR A 146 -25.67 6.85 -10.00
CA THR A 146 -26.30 7.71 -11.02
C THR A 146 -27.77 7.36 -11.29
N ARG A 147 -28.21 6.12 -10.99
CA ARG A 147 -29.63 5.72 -11.15
C ARG A 147 -30.54 6.24 -10.03
N LEU A 148 -30.02 6.42 -8.82
CA LEU A 148 -30.81 6.94 -7.69
C LEU A 148 -31.13 8.44 -7.84
N ILE A 149 -30.19 9.23 -8.38
CA ILE A 149 -30.39 10.68 -8.55
C ILE A 149 -31.34 11.00 -9.73
N LYS A 150 -31.42 10.13 -10.74
CA LYS A 150 -32.37 10.28 -11.87
C LYS A 150 -33.81 9.84 -11.58
N LYS A 151 -34.07 9.20 -10.43
CA LYS A 151 -35.43 8.85 -9.98
C LYS A 151 -36.02 9.86 -8.99
N ALA A 152 -35.25 10.87 -8.60
CA ALA A 152 -35.64 11.91 -7.64
C ALA A 152 -35.75 13.32 -8.26
N LYS A 153 -35.78 13.39 -9.60
CA LYS A 153 -36.23 14.55 -10.40
C LYS A 153 -37.35 14.09 -11.30
#